data_AF-A0A7J2YXX1-F1
#
_entry.id   AF-A0A7J2YXX1-F1
#
_cell.length_a   1.000
_cell.length_b   1.000
_cell.length_c   1.000
_cell.angle_alpha   90.00
_cell.angle_beta   90.00
_cell.angle_gamma   90.00
#
_symmetry.space_group_name_H-M   'P 1'
#
loop_
_entity.id
_entity.type
_entity.pdbx_description
1 polymer ?
#
loop_
_entity_poly.entity_id
_entity_poly.type
_entity_poly.pdbx_seq_one_letter_code
_entity_poly.pdbx_strand_id
1 'polypeptide(L)' 'MQGELFKNFCGYLKTAPMSEQCNLNMECRLVKTVDFPNHGVFIGEVIASYCDDSLLTFTFAC' A
#
# COMPACT_ATOMS: atom_id res chain seq x y z
N MET A 1 -23.43 8.15 -12.04
CA MET A 1 -22.18 8.64 -11.44
C MET A 1 -22.32 8.54 -9.94
N GLN A 2 -21.92 7.44 -9.32
CA GLN A 2 -21.84 7.39 -7.85
C GLN A 2 -20.58 6.61 -7.51
N GLY A 3 -19.48 7.33 -7.33
CA GLY A 3 -18.15 6.80 -7.06
C GLY A 3 -17.56 7.45 -5.82
N GLU A 4 -18.34 7.60 -4.74
CA GLU A 4 -17.76 7.84 -3.43
C GLU A 4 -17.40 6.49 -2.83
N LEU A 5 -16.41 5.82 -3.42
CA LEU A 5 -16.12 4.45 -3.04
C LEU A 5 -15.35 4.39 -1.73
N PHE A 6 -14.26 5.13 -1.52
CA PHE A 6 -13.51 5.11 -0.27
C PHE A 6 -12.73 6.43 -0.13
N LYS A 7 -12.50 6.91 1.11
CA LYS A 7 -11.55 8.01 1.33
C LYS A 7 -10.16 7.49 1.01
N ASN A 8 -9.49 8.14 0.07
CA ASN A 8 -8.19 7.73 -0.42
C ASN A 8 -7.15 8.81 -0.19
N PHE A 9 -5.90 8.39 0.02
CA PHE A 9 -4.74 9.27 0.06
C PHE A 9 -3.65 8.76 -0.89
N CYS A 10 -2.72 9.64 -1.26
CA CYS A 10 -1.57 9.28 -2.10
C CYS A 10 -0.28 9.42 -1.29
N GLY A 11 0.54 8.36 -1.30
CA GLY A 11 1.81 8.26 -0.59
C GLY A 11 2.93 9.08 -1.23
N TYR A 12 4.17 8.68 -1.03
CA TYR A 12 5.34 9.37 -1.55
C TYR A 12 5.47 9.26 -3.07
N LEU A 13 5.14 8.12 -3.66
CA LEU A 13 5.29 7.87 -5.10
C LEU A 13 4.21 8.59 -5.92
N LYS A 14 3.07 8.95 -5.31
CA LYS A 14 1.93 9.64 -5.96
C LYS A 14 1.33 8.91 -7.17
N THR A 15 1.67 7.64 -7.37
CA THR A 15 1.26 6.84 -8.53
C THR A 15 0.00 6.01 -8.28
N ALA A 16 -0.21 5.55 -7.04
CA ALA A 16 -1.35 4.71 -6.68
C ALA A 16 -2.09 5.27 -5.45
N PRO A 17 -3.44 5.32 -5.48
CA PRO A 17 -4.23 5.69 -4.31
C PRO A 17 -4.23 4.55 -3.28
N MET A 18 -4.14 4.90 -2.01
CA MET A 18 -4.31 4.00 -0.86
C MET A 18 -5.61 4.33 -0.12
N SER A 19 -6.19 3.35 0.58
CA SER A 19 -7.46 3.51 1.28
C SER A 19 -7.24 3.85 2.75
N GLU A 20 -7.89 4.91 3.25
CA GLU A 20 -7.85 5.30 4.66
C GLU A 20 -8.53 4.28 5.59
N GLN A 21 -9.30 3.34 5.04
CA GLN A 21 -10.02 2.34 5.82
C GLN A 21 -9.19 1.09 6.13
N CYS A 22 -8.05 0.94 5.46
CA CYS A 22 -7.11 -0.13 5.72
C CYS A 22 -6.16 0.30 6.84
N ASN A 23 -6.13 -0.46 7.94
CA ASN A 23 -5.26 -0.17 9.09
C ASN A 23 -3.76 -0.26 8.74
N LEU A 24 -3.41 -0.89 7.62
CA LEU A 24 -2.06 -0.95 7.06
C LEU A 24 -2.13 -0.83 5.54
N ASN A 25 -1.38 0.11 4.98
CA ASN A 25 -1.11 0.26 3.56
C ASN A 25 0.41 0.20 3.34
N MET A 26 0.87 -0.56 2.34
CA MET A 26 2.27 -0.61 1.95
C MET A 26 2.43 0.02 0.57
N GLU A 27 3.27 1.03 0.48
CA GLU A 27 3.62 1.68 -0.77
C GLU A 27 4.88 1.02 -1.34
N CYS A 28 4.72 0.34 -2.48
CA CYS A 28 5.78 -0.44 -3.10
C CYS A 28 6.15 0.09 -4.48
N ARG A 29 7.45 0.09 -4.80
CA ARG A 29 7.95 0.25 -6.16
C ARG A 29 8.13 -1.13 -6.80
N LEU A 30 7.56 -1.36 -7.98
CA LEU A 30 7.75 -2.62 -8.70
C LEU A 30 9.22 -2.78 -9.11
N VAL A 31 9.83 -3.89 -8.69
CA VAL A 31 11.22 -4.24 -9.02
C VAL A 31 11.26 -5.31 -10.12
N LYS A 32 10.38 -6.31 -10.04
CA LYS A 32 10.38 -7.42 -11.01
C LYS A 32 8.98 -8.03 -11.14
N THR A 33 8.65 -8.44 -12.35
CA THR A 33 7.51 -9.33 -12.64
C THR A 33 8.05 -10.69 -13.05
N VAL A 34 7.46 -11.76 -12.51
CA VAL A 34 7.74 -13.14 -12.89
C VAL A 34 6.44 -13.77 -13.37
N ASP A 35 6.39 -14.11 -14.65
CA ASP A 35 5.22 -14.74 -15.25
C ASP A 35 5.30 -16.27 -15.10
N PHE A 36 4.31 -16.85 -14.42
CA PHE A 36 4.06 -18.29 -14.40
C PHE A 36 2.86 -18.61 -15.30
N PRO A 37 2.68 -19.88 -15.72
CA PRO A 37 1.61 -20.25 -16.65
C PRO A 37 0.20 -19.85 -16.21
N ASN A 38 -0.05 -19.77 -14.89
CA ASN A 38 -1.38 -19.52 -14.32
C ASN A 38 -1.49 -18.22 -13.50
N HIS A 39 -0.39 -17.51 -13.24
CA HIS A 39 -0.39 -16.27 -12.45
C HIS A 39 0.90 -15.48 -12.65
N GLY A 40 0.82 -14.16 -12.47
CA GLY A 40 1.98 -13.28 -12.38
C GLY A 40 2.37 -13.05 -10.92
N VAL A 41 3.66 -13.10 -10.62
CA VAL A 41 4.22 -12.69 -9.33
C VAL A 41 4.90 -11.34 -9.50
N PHE A 42 4.48 -10.36 -8.70
CA PHE A 42 5.07 -9.03 -8.68
C PHE A 42 5.93 -8.87 -7.42
N ILE A 43 7.21 -8.61 -7.62
CA ILE A 43 8.18 -8.35 -6.56
C ILE A 43 8.35 -6.84 -6.47
N GLY A 44 7.95 -6.27 -5.34
CA GLY A 44 8.07 -4.85 -5.04
C GLY A 44 9.03 -4.57 -3.87
N GLU A 45 9.73 -3.44 -3.95
CA GLU A 45 10.46 -2.84 -2.85
C GLU A 45 9.49 -1.98 -2.03
N VAL A 46 9.43 -2.19 -0.71
CA VAL A 46 8.61 -1.36 0.19
C VAL A 46 9.32 -0.03 0.40
N ILE A 47 8.72 1.06 -0.10
CA ILE A 47 9.25 2.42 0.02
C ILE A 47 8.71 3.09 1.28
N ALA A 48 7.46 2.81 1.64
CA ALA A 48 6.85 3.29 2.87
C ALA A 48 5.72 2.36 3.34
N SER A 49 5.46 2.40 4.64
CA SER A 49 4.30 1.75 5.26
C SER A 49 3.50 2.80 6.02
N TYR A 50 2.19 2.80 5.83
CA TYR A 50 1.25 3.68 6.51
C TYR A 50 0.35 2.81 7.37
N CYS A 51 0.45 2.92 8.68
CA CYS A 51 -0.33 2.13 9.61
C CYS A 51 -0.93 3.00 10.70
N ASP A 52 -2.05 2.54 11.25
CA ASP A 52 -2.60 3.07 12.48
C ASP A 52 -1.65 2.77 13.65
N ASP A 53 -1.44 3.75 14.54
CA ASP A 53 -0.58 3.63 15.73
C ASP A 53 -1.00 2.46 16.63
N SER A 54 -2.28 2.07 16.62
CA SER A 54 -2.80 0.91 17.35
C SER A 54 -2.18 -0.43 16.91
N LEU A 55 -1.58 -0.50 15.72
CA LEU A 55 -0.87 -1.69 15.24
C LEU A 55 0.59 -1.75 15.71
N LEU A 56 1.12 -0.67 16.29
CA LEU A 56 2.51 -0.59 16.73
C LEU A 56 2.61 -0.94 18.23
N THR A 57 3.07 -2.16 18.51
CA THR A 57 3.22 -2.68 19.89
C THR A 57 4.33 -1.99 20.68
N PHE A 58 5.32 -1.42 19.99
CA PHE A 58 6.40 -0.66 20.62
C PHE A 58 6.22 0.80 20.24
N THR A 59 6.06 1.68 21.24
CA THR A 59 5.76 3.11 21.08
C THR A 59 6.91 3.88 20.43
N PHE A 60 7.07 3.70 19.12
CA PHE A 60 7.79 4.58 18.22
C PHE A 60 6.76 4.99 17.17
N ALA A 61 6.13 6.15 17.36
CA ALA A 61 5.14 6.68 16.43
C ALA A 61 5.81 6.90 15.06
N CYS A 62 5.09 6.56 13.99
CA CYS A 62 5.53 6.67 12.60
C CYS A 62 5.69 8.14 12.16
#